data_AF-A0A354I1W5-F1
#
_entry.id   AF-A0A354I1W5-F1
#
_cell.length_a   1.000
_cell.length_b   1.000
_cell.length_c   1.000
_cell.angle_alpha   90.00
_cell.angle_beta   90.00
_cell.angle_gamma   90.00
#
_symmetry.space_group_name_H-M   'P 1'
#
loop_
_entity.id
_entity.type
_entity.pdbx_description
1 polymer ?
#
loop_
_entity_poly.entity_id
_entity_poly.type
_entity_poly.pdbx_seq_one_letter_code
_entity_poly.pdbx_strand_id
1 'polypeptide(L)'
;MIQIGQHIEFLLARHDCVVVPGLGAFLVHSTPARFNADTEMFMPPSRTVGFNPEVNVNDGLLADSVMRRHGLTRQGAMDAIADEVSALRHQLELSGDVAVGRIGILHRGNEGSTPAFEPLAAEMSLSRFAGLQSLGVRLLDRTEKNSVPRVASASRPVATAPRLFKIAASAAAMVCLGLVLSTTTLRHGPEVNYASLDSGLSSGADNVVALATEKSAAQPERNLYIAVPAPADALAVVDTATAPTPPAVQPVNSVVPGRVPLRINDSDPFIIVVASLATPAQAQKYITEKGDTSLRYVEMDGFYRVYAATARSSVSGRAAIASIAAKYPSAWLCLR
;
A
#
# COMPACT_ATOMS: atom_id res chain seq x y z
N MET A 1 16.21 -21.37 24.65
CA MET A 1 16.49 -20.99 23.24
C MET A 1 15.29 -20.23 22.72
N ILE A 2 15.53 -19.08 22.11
CA ILE A 2 14.48 -18.28 21.49
C ILE A 2 14.13 -18.90 20.14
N GLN A 3 12.90 -18.75 19.65
CA GLN A 3 12.51 -19.25 18.33
C GLN A 3 12.51 -18.08 17.35
N ILE A 4 13.69 -17.74 16.82
CA ILE A 4 13.90 -16.52 16.02
C ILE A 4 12.97 -16.48 14.79
N GLY A 5 12.74 -17.62 14.14
CA GLY A 5 11.82 -17.73 13.01
C GLY A 5 10.39 -17.27 13.34
N GLN A 6 9.88 -17.56 14.54
CA GLN A 6 8.54 -17.12 14.96
C GLN A 6 8.47 -15.60 15.18
N HIS A 7 9.56 -15.00 15.68
CA HIS A 7 9.64 -13.55 15.84
C HIS A 7 9.70 -12.83 14.50
N ILE A 8 10.50 -13.35 13.56
CA ILE A 8 10.58 -12.83 12.19
C ILE A 8 9.21 -12.91 11.52
N GLU A 9 8.55 -14.07 11.59
CA GLU A 9 7.21 -14.28 11.04
C GLU A 9 6.19 -13.28 11.61
N PHE A 10 6.17 -13.12 12.94
CA PHE A 10 5.27 -12.18 13.61
C PHE A 10 5.51 -10.73 13.18
N LEU A 11 6.77 -10.34 12.98
CA LEU A 11 7.15 -8.98 12.59
C LEU A 11 6.82 -8.71 11.11
N LEU A 12 7.10 -9.65 10.21
CA LEU A 12 6.78 -9.51 8.77
C LEU A 12 5.26 -9.44 8.48
N ALA A 13 4.43 -9.85 9.43
CA ALA A 13 2.99 -9.62 9.37
C ALA A 13 2.61 -8.13 9.35
N ARG A 14 3.42 -7.26 9.98
CA ARG A 14 3.13 -5.84 10.20
C ARG A 14 4.18 -4.89 9.64
N HIS A 15 5.37 -5.39 9.36
CA HIS A 15 6.51 -4.65 8.85
C HIS A 15 6.96 -5.26 7.53
N ASP A 16 7.52 -4.44 6.65
CA ASP A 16 8.03 -4.89 5.35
C ASP A 16 9.53 -5.21 5.37
N CYS A 17 10.24 -4.85 6.45
CA CYS A 17 11.65 -5.19 6.66
C CYS A 17 11.87 -5.61 8.11
N VAL A 18 12.61 -6.69 8.31
CA VAL A 18 13.06 -7.15 9.62
C VAL A 18 14.53 -7.50 9.53
N VAL A 19 15.37 -6.74 10.23
CA VAL A 19 16.81 -7.00 10.28
C VAL A 19 17.11 -8.03 11.38
N VAL A 20 17.91 -9.04 11.02
CA VAL A 20 18.45 -10.06 11.91
C VAL A 20 19.97 -9.82 12.06
N PRO A 21 20.41 -9.20 13.16
CA PRO A 21 21.82 -8.88 13.36
C PRO A 21 22.72 -10.13 13.25
N GLY A 22 23.75 -10.05 12.40
CA GLY A 22 24.69 -11.15 12.15
C GLY A 22 24.24 -12.18 11.11
N LEU A 23 23.04 -12.01 10.55
CA LEU A 23 22.51 -12.86 9.47
C LEU A 23 22.20 -12.05 8.21
N GLY A 24 21.39 -11.00 8.31
CA GLY A 24 20.88 -10.23 7.17
C GLY A 24 19.49 -9.66 7.45
N ALA A 25 18.77 -9.22 6.42
CA ALA A 25 17.40 -8.72 6.53
C ALA A 25 16.41 -9.56 5.71
N PHE A 26 15.23 -9.78 6.27
CA PHE A 26 14.08 -10.30 5.55
C PHE A 26 13.21 -9.13 5.07
N LEU A 27 12.92 -9.11 3.77
CA LEU A 27 12.18 -8.03 3.11
C LEU A 27 10.90 -8.58 2.48
N VAL A 28 9.82 -7.82 2.57
CA VAL A 28 8.55 -8.17 1.93
C VAL A 28 8.38 -7.35 0.65
N HIS A 29 8.29 -8.05 -0.47
CA HIS A 29 7.84 -7.49 -1.73
C HIS A 29 6.32 -7.61 -1.83
N SER A 30 5.62 -6.48 -1.95
CA SER A 30 4.17 -6.45 -2.14
C SER A 30 3.83 -6.17 -3.60
N THR A 31 3.10 -7.09 -4.24
CA THR A 31 2.60 -6.92 -5.60
C THR A 31 1.11 -6.55 -5.54
N PRO A 32 0.68 -5.45 -6.17
CA PRO A 32 -0.74 -5.08 -6.21
C PRO A 32 -1.55 -6.07 -7.05
N ALA A 33 -2.88 -6.01 -6.93
CA ALA A 33 -3.77 -6.76 -7.82
C ALA A 33 -3.49 -6.37 -9.27
N ARG A 34 -3.42 -7.36 -10.16
CA ARG A 34 -3.13 -7.15 -11.58
C ARG A 34 -3.98 -8.06 -12.44
N PHE A 35 -4.28 -7.60 -13.65
CA PHE A 35 -4.81 -8.47 -14.69
C PHE A 35 -3.63 -9.05 -15.47
N ASN A 36 -3.54 -10.37 -15.54
CA ASN A 36 -2.60 -11.06 -16.40
C ASN A 36 -3.30 -11.38 -17.72
N ALA A 37 -2.89 -10.69 -18.80
CA ALA A 37 -3.50 -10.83 -20.11
C ALA A 37 -3.23 -12.20 -20.76
N ASP A 38 -2.08 -12.81 -20.49
CA ASP A 38 -1.70 -14.10 -21.08
C ASP A 38 -2.53 -15.26 -20.51
N THR A 39 -2.95 -15.13 -19.25
CA THR A 39 -3.78 -16.13 -18.55
C THR A 39 -5.24 -15.71 -18.42
N GLU A 40 -5.61 -14.51 -18.89
CA GLU A 40 -6.92 -13.88 -18.73
C GLU A 40 -7.44 -13.93 -17.27
N MET A 41 -6.54 -13.78 -16.30
CA MET A 41 -6.86 -13.88 -14.88
C MET A 41 -6.60 -12.57 -14.13
N PHE A 42 -7.54 -12.17 -13.28
CA PHE A 42 -7.27 -11.21 -12.22
C PHE A 42 -6.53 -11.90 -11.09
N MET A 43 -5.29 -11.47 -10.85
CA MET A 43 -4.48 -11.91 -9.74
C MET A 43 -4.72 -11.00 -8.53
N PRO A 44 -4.93 -11.57 -7.33
CA PRO A 44 -5.08 -10.79 -6.12
C PRO A 44 -3.76 -10.10 -5.74
N PRO A 45 -3.79 -9.10 -4.85
CA PRO A 45 -2.57 -8.57 -4.26
C PRO A 45 -1.83 -9.67 -3.49
N SER A 46 -0.52 -9.77 -3.69
CA SER A 46 0.33 -10.77 -3.05
C SER A 46 1.48 -10.12 -2.28
N ARG A 47 2.05 -10.87 -1.33
CA ARG A 47 3.26 -10.50 -0.59
C ARG A 47 4.21 -11.68 -0.64
N THR A 48 5.46 -11.44 -1.03
CA THR A 48 6.52 -12.46 -1.10
C THR A 48 7.68 -11.99 -0.22
N VAL A 49 8.33 -12.92 0.48
CA VAL A 49 9.50 -12.61 1.31
C VAL A 49 10.77 -12.90 0.53
N GLY A 50 11.70 -11.95 0.55
CA GLY A 50 13.09 -12.13 0.13
C GLY A 50 14.05 -11.96 1.30
N PHE A 51 15.30 -12.30 1.07
CA PHE A 51 16.37 -12.16 2.05
C PHE A 51 17.56 -11.44 1.44
N ASN A 52 18.14 -10.50 2.18
CA ASN A 52 19.36 -9.80 1.79
C ASN A 52 20.39 -9.86 2.94
N PRO A 53 21.52 -10.59 2.77
CA PRO A 53 22.56 -10.71 3.79
C PRO A 53 23.40 -9.44 3.99
N GLU A 54 23.43 -8.52 3.04
CA GLU A 54 24.23 -7.28 3.13
C GLU A 54 23.59 -6.25 4.07
N VAL A 55 22.28 -6.36 4.30
CA VAL A 55 21.54 -5.45 5.19
C VAL A 55 21.65 -5.95 6.62
N ASN A 56 22.58 -5.38 7.38
CA ASN A 56 22.86 -5.77 8.76
C ASN A 56 22.73 -4.62 9.78
N VAL A 57 22.21 -3.47 9.36
CA VAL A 57 21.97 -2.33 10.26
C VAL A 57 20.75 -2.63 11.13
N ASN A 58 20.98 -2.91 12.41
CA ASN A 58 19.95 -3.31 13.36
C ASN A 58 18.86 -2.24 13.52
N ASP A 59 17.63 -2.56 13.10
CA ASP A 59 16.43 -1.71 13.21
C ASP A 59 15.77 -1.75 14.60
N GLY A 60 16.24 -2.63 15.49
CA GLY A 60 15.72 -2.85 16.83
C GLY A 60 14.42 -3.66 16.91
N LEU A 61 13.76 -3.97 15.79
CA LEU A 61 12.44 -4.62 15.78
C LEU A 61 12.50 -6.03 16.38
N LEU A 62 13.52 -6.81 15.97
CA LEU A 62 13.71 -8.16 16.46
C LEU A 62 14.06 -8.19 17.95
N ALA A 63 15.00 -7.33 18.36
CA ALA A 63 15.40 -7.21 19.76
C ALA A 63 14.21 -6.83 20.65
N ASP A 64 13.41 -5.84 20.26
CA ASP A 64 12.24 -5.41 21.01
C ASP A 64 11.14 -6.49 21.06
N SER A 65 11.03 -7.33 20.02
CA SER A 65 10.12 -8.48 19.98
C SER A 65 10.54 -9.56 20.98
N VAL A 66 11.84 -9.87 21.03
CA VAL A 66 12.43 -10.84 21.97
C VAL A 66 12.34 -10.35 23.41
N MET A 67 12.70 -9.08 23.67
CA MET A 67 12.57 -8.45 25.00
C MET A 67 11.15 -8.58 25.54
N ARG A 68 10.14 -8.24 24.73
CA ARG A 68 8.73 -8.27 25.16
C ARG A 68 8.23 -9.68 25.44
N ARG A 69 8.62 -10.67 24.62
CA ARG A 69 8.16 -12.05 24.81
C ARG A 69 8.85 -12.75 25.98
N HIS A 70 10.14 -12.49 26.19
CA HIS A 70 10.97 -13.24 27.14
C HIS A 70 11.31 -12.45 28.41
N GLY A 71 10.91 -11.19 28.53
CA GLY A 71 11.21 -10.35 29.69
C GLY A 71 12.70 -10.01 29.83
N LEU A 72 13.44 -9.98 28.73
CA LEU A 72 14.89 -9.76 28.71
C LEU A 72 15.21 -8.25 28.63
N THR A 73 16.39 -7.88 29.12
CA THR A 73 16.98 -6.57 28.82
C THR A 73 17.38 -6.52 27.34
N ARG A 74 17.61 -5.31 26.81
CA ARG A 74 18.06 -5.15 25.41
C ARG A 74 19.34 -5.94 25.14
N GLN A 75 20.32 -5.87 26.04
CA GLN A 75 21.56 -6.63 25.90
C GLN A 75 21.29 -8.13 25.92
N GLY A 76 20.52 -8.63 26.88
CA GLY A 76 20.20 -10.06 26.96
C GLY A 76 19.40 -10.57 25.74
N ALA A 77 18.55 -9.74 25.15
CA ALA A 77 17.87 -10.07 23.90
C ALA A 77 18.84 -10.13 22.71
N MET A 78 19.79 -9.21 22.63
CA MET A 78 20.82 -9.21 21.59
C MET A 78 21.74 -10.43 21.70
N ASP A 79 22.13 -10.80 22.92
CA ASP A 79 22.96 -11.98 23.17
C ASP A 79 22.19 -13.26 22.77
N ALA A 80 20.92 -13.38 23.16
CA ALA A 80 20.07 -14.50 22.76
C ALA A 80 19.84 -14.58 21.24
N ILE A 81 19.76 -13.44 20.54
CA ILE A 81 19.68 -13.39 19.08
C ILE A 81 21.01 -13.87 18.46
N ALA A 82 22.14 -13.40 18.97
CA ALA A 82 23.45 -13.79 18.46
C ALA A 82 23.70 -15.30 18.60
N ASP A 83 23.32 -15.89 19.75
CA ASP A 83 23.42 -17.33 19.99
C ASP A 83 22.58 -18.13 18.98
N GLU A 84 21.33 -17.72 18.75
CA GLU A 84 20.42 -18.41 17.82
C GLU A 84 20.88 -18.24 16.37
N VAL A 85 21.38 -17.06 15.99
CA VAL A 85 21.97 -16.83 14.66
C VAL A 85 23.22 -17.67 14.45
N SER A 86 24.07 -17.81 15.46
CA SER A 86 25.24 -18.69 15.40
C SER A 86 24.84 -20.14 15.16
N ALA A 87 23.81 -20.62 15.87
CA ALA A 87 23.25 -21.95 15.67
C ALA A 87 22.69 -22.15 14.25
N LEU A 88 21.94 -21.18 13.73
CA LEU A 88 21.41 -21.21 12.36
C LEU A 88 22.51 -21.26 11.31
N ARG A 89 23.56 -20.47 11.46
CA ARG A 89 24.70 -20.46 10.53
C ARG A 89 25.45 -21.78 10.55
N HIS A 90 25.71 -22.32 11.74
CA HIS A 90 26.35 -23.61 11.89
C HIS A 90 25.51 -24.75 11.27
N GLN A 91 24.18 -24.71 11.44
CA GLN A 91 23.29 -25.64 10.78
C GLN A 91 23.37 -25.49 9.26
N LEU A 92 23.30 -24.27 8.74
CA LEU A 92 23.43 -23.98 7.30
C LEU A 92 24.75 -24.49 6.72
N GLU A 93 25.86 -24.36 7.45
CA GLU A 93 27.17 -24.86 7.05
C GLU A 93 27.20 -26.40 6.97
N LEU A 94 26.56 -27.09 7.92
CA LEU A 94 26.52 -28.55 8.00
C LEU A 94 25.53 -29.20 7.02
N SER A 95 24.26 -28.77 7.04
CA SER A 95 23.19 -29.39 6.25
C SER A 95 23.01 -28.79 4.86
N GLY A 96 23.61 -27.63 4.60
CA GLY A 96 23.38 -26.86 3.37
C GLY A 96 22.09 -26.04 3.41
N ASP A 97 21.04 -26.56 4.05
CA ASP A 97 19.74 -25.90 4.13
C ASP A 97 19.28 -25.72 5.58
N VAL A 98 18.64 -24.58 5.89
CA VAL A 98 17.98 -24.34 7.18
C VAL A 98 16.63 -23.67 7.00
N ALA A 99 15.60 -24.24 7.62
CA ALA A 99 14.26 -23.65 7.61
C ALA A 99 14.20 -22.46 8.59
N VAL A 100 13.67 -21.33 8.13
CA VAL A 100 13.42 -20.16 8.95
C VAL A 100 11.93 -20.04 9.20
N GLY A 101 11.45 -20.57 10.34
CA GLY A 101 10.04 -20.54 10.70
C GLY A 101 9.13 -21.08 9.58
N ARG A 102 8.02 -20.37 9.30
CA ARG A 102 7.11 -20.67 8.19
C ARG A 102 7.26 -19.71 7.00
N ILE A 103 8.39 -19.00 6.93
CA ILE A 103 8.61 -17.99 5.88
C ILE A 103 9.38 -18.55 4.67
N GLY A 104 10.27 -19.51 4.89
CA GLY A 104 11.07 -20.10 3.81
C GLY A 104 12.30 -20.86 4.31
N ILE A 105 13.14 -21.25 3.35
CA ILE A 105 14.37 -22.02 3.57
C ILE A 105 15.56 -21.17 3.12
N LEU A 106 16.57 -21.07 3.97
CA LEU A 106 17.88 -20.53 3.60
C LEU A 106 18.74 -21.67 3.09
N HIS A 107 19.33 -21.47 1.91
CA HIS A 107 20.26 -22.36 1.26
C HIS A 107 21.66 -21.77 1.34
N ARG A 108 22.64 -22.63 1.59
CA ARG A 108 24.04 -22.28 1.63
C ARG A 108 24.43 -21.85 0.22
N GLY A 109 24.95 -20.63 0.09
CA GLY A 109 25.58 -20.20 -1.15
C GLY A 109 26.77 -21.11 -1.50
N ASN A 110 27.18 -21.10 -2.77
CA ASN A 110 28.47 -21.69 -3.16
C ASN A 110 29.62 -21.05 -2.36
N GLU A 111 30.80 -21.67 -2.32
CA GLU A 111 31.95 -21.20 -1.54
C GLU A 111 32.18 -19.67 -1.72
N GLY A 112 31.99 -18.89 -0.63
CA GLY A 112 32.12 -17.42 -0.62
C GLY A 112 30.91 -16.63 -1.15
N SER A 113 29.85 -17.28 -1.62
CA SER A 113 28.61 -16.66 -2.07
C SER A 113 27.64 -16.42 -0.92
N THR A 114 26.78 -15.41 -1.10
CA THR A 114 25.71 -15.06 -0.18
C THR A 114 24.68 -16.20 -0.08
N PRO A 115 24.10 -16.44 1.12
CA PRO A 115 23.04 -17.44 1.26
C PRO A 115 21.82 -17.06 0.42
N ALA A 116 21.29 -18.04 -0.31
CA ALA A 116 20.08 -17.88 -1.11
C ALA A 116 18.85 -18.20 -0.24
N PHE A 117 17.73 -17.55 -0.50
CA PHE A 117 16.50 -17.78 0.25
C PHE A 117 15.38 -18.18 -0.69
N GLU A 118 14.77 -19.32 -0.40
CA GLU A 118 13.58 -19.80 -1.07
C GLU A 118 12.35 -19.52 -0.18
N PRO A 119 11.45 -18.62 -0.58
CA PRO A 119 10.22 -18.38 0.17
C PRO A 119 9.29 -19.59 0.10
N LEU A 120 8.63 -19.91 1.20
CA LEU A 120 7.65 -20.99 1.21
C LEU A 120 6.42 -20.57 0.39
N ALA A 121 6.16 -21.30 -0.71
CA ALA A 121 5.08 -21.08 -1.67
C ALA A 121 3.67 -21.00 -1.07
N ALA A 122 3.44 -21.71 0.04
CA ALA A 122 2.13 -21.86 0.64
C ALA A 122 1.81 -20.64 1.49
N GLU A 123 0.89 -19.82 0.97
CA GLU A 123 0.07 -18.86 1.69
C GLU A 123 0.74 -18.30 2.93
N MET A 124 1.44 -17.18 2.77
CA MET A 124 1.66 -16.30 3.92
C MET A 124 0.30 -16.06 4.56
N SER A 125 0.01 -16.79 5.65
CA SER A 125 -1.03 -16.47 6.64
C SER A 125 -0.84 -15.07 7.24
N LEU A 126 0.27 -14.42 6.89
CA LEU A 126 0.67 -13.04 7.15
C LEU A 126 0.09 -12.05 6.12
N SER A 127 -0.55 -12.54 5.06
CA SER A 127 -1.19 -11.71 4.07
C SER A 127 -2.59 -11.35 4.54
N ARG A 128 -2.83 -10.04 4.71
CA ARG A 128 -4.18 -9.44 4.81
C ARG A 128 -5.11 -9.81 3.64
N PHE A 129 -4.60 -10.51 2.62
CA PHE A 129 -5.28 -10.92 1.41
C PHE A 129 -5.47 -12.44 1.28
N ALA A 130 -5.21 -13.24 2.32
CA ALA A 130 -5.30 -14.71 2.27
C ALA A 130 -6.68 -15.27 1.86
N GLY A 131 -7.73 -14.45 1.80
CA GLY A 131 -9.06 -14.83 1.28
C GLY A 131 -9.34 -14.44 -0.17
N LEU A 132 -8.42 -13.74 -0.85
CA LEU A 132 -8.62 -13.32 -2.24
C LEU A 132 -8.05 -14.37 -3.19
N GLN A 133 -8.92 -14.94 -4.02
CA GLN A 133 -8.53 -15.94 -5.02
C GLN A 133 -8.36 -15.29 -6.39
N SER A 134 -7.55 -15.93 -7.25
CA SER A 134 -7.48 -15.55 -8.66
C SER A 134 -8.83 -15.75 -9.33
N LEU A 135 -9.26 -14.75 -10.09
CA LEU A 135 -10.53 -14.77 -10.81
C LEU A 135 -10.26 -14.83 -12.31
N GLY A 136 -10.61 -15.95 -12.94
CA GLY A 136 -10.64 -16.05 -14.39
C GLY A 136 -11.78 -15.20 -14.95
N VAL A 137 -11.50 -14.44 -16.00
CA VAL A 137 -12.53 -13.66 -16.69
C VAL A 137 -12.60 -14.03 -18.15
N ARG A 138 -13.80 -13.96 -18.70
CA ARG A 138 -14.04 -14.16 -20.13
C ARG A 138 -13.98 -12.81 -20.82
N LEU A 139 -13.08 -12.66 -21.79
CA LEU A 139 -13.02 -11.46 -22.61
C LEU A 139 -14.32 -11.33 -23.43
N LEU A 140 -14.89 -10.12 -23.44
CA LEU A 140 -16.05 -9.81 -24.28
C LEU A 140 -15.56 -9.11 -25.53
N ASP A 141 -15.71 -9.76 -26.68
CA ASP A 141 -15.53 -9.11 -27.97
C ASP A 141 -16.63 -8.07 -28.17
N ARG A 142 -16.25 -6.80 -27.96
CA ARG A 142 -17.12 -5.68 -28.31
C ARG A 142 -17.16 -5.60 -29.83
N THR A 143 -18.20 -6.17 -30.43
CA THR A 143 -18.54 -5.87 -31.82
C THR A 143 -18.71 -4.37 -31.93
N GLU A 144 -17.81 -3.72 -32.68
CA GLU A 144 -17.94 -2.30 -32.98
C GLU A 144 -19.28 -2.09 -33.65
N LYS A 145 -20.25 -1.53 -32.91
CA LYS A 145 -21.41 -0.93 -33.53
C LYS A 145 -20.86 0.19 -34.41
N ASN A 146 -20.88 -0.05 -35.72
CA ASN A 146 -20.62 0.92 -36.78
C ASN A 146 -20.93 2.32 -36.28
N SER A 147 -19.88 3.13 -36.20
CA SER A 147 -20.00 4.55 -35.89
C SER A 147 -21.06 5.15 -36.81
N VAL A 148 -22.13 5.68 -36.21
CA VAL A 148 -23.11 6.51 -36.90
C VAL A 148 -22.31 7.61 -37.62
N PRO A 149 -22.54 7.87 -38.93
CA PRO A 149 -21.70 8.77 -39.70
C PRO A 149 -21.69 10.14 -39.04
N ARG A 150 -20.49 10.56 -38.60
CA ARG A 150 -20.24 11.90 -38.09
C ARG A 150 -20.59 12.87 -39.21
N VAL A 151 -21.69 13.61 -39.04
CA VAL A 151 -22.11 14.68 -39.96
C VAL A 151 -20.91 15.56 -40.24
N ALA A 152 -20.54 15.66 -41.51
CA ALA A 152 -19.39 16.42 -41.97
C ALA A 152 -19.52 17.87 -41.51
N SER A 153 -18.68 18.29 -40.57
CA SER A 153 -18.44 19.71 -40.33
C SER A 153 -17.68 20.25 -41.54
N ALA A 154 -18.33 21.12 -42.31
CA ALA A 154 -17.71 21.81 -43.43
C ALA A 154 -16.46 22.58 -42.97
N SER A 155 -15.29 22.13 -43.42
CA SER A 155 -14.04 22.86 -43.25
C SER A 155 -14.00 24.02 -44.25
N ARG A 156 -13.81 25.25 -43.74
CA ARG A 156 -13.50 26.41 -44.59
C ARG A 156 -12.08 26.25 -45.16
N PRO A 157 -11.83 26.64 -46.42
CA PRO A 157 -10.50 26.50 -47.01
C PRO A 157 -9.54 27.52 -46.37
N VAL A 158 -8.44 27.02 -45.82
CA VAL A 158 -7.32 27.86 -45.36
C VAL A 158 -6.43 28.14 -46.58
N ALA A 159 -6.23 29.42 -46.89
CA ALA A 159 -5.35 29.85 -47.98
C ALA A 159 -3.90 29.41 -47.72
N THR A 160 -3.27 28.78 -48.72
CA THR A 160 -1.87 28.33 -48.69
C THR A 160 -0.90 29.48 -48.98
N ALA A 161 0.03 29.75 -48.05
CA ALA A 161 1.17 30.66 -48.25
C ALA A 161 2.30 29.99 -49.08
N PRO A 162 3.14 30.77 -49.80
CA PRO A 162 4.03 30.24 -50.82
C PRO A 162 5.30 29.55 -50.28
N ARG A 163 5.86 28.68 -51.14
CA ARG A 163 6.82 27.60 -50.86
C ARG A 163 8.28 28.06 -50.76
N LEU A 164 8.62 29.02 -49.89
CA LEU A 164 10.04 29.39 -49.64
C LEU A 164 10.52 29.14 -48.20
N PHE A 165 9.63 28.80 -47.25
CA PHE A 165 10.02 28.49 -45.87
C PHE A 165 10.32 27.01 -45.59
N LYS A 166 10.30 26.14 -46.62
CA LYS A 166 10.41 24.68 -46.41
C LYS A 166 11.82 24.15 -46.17
N ILE A 167 12.87 24.96 -46.37
CA ILE A 167 14.26 24.47 -46.32
C ILE A 167 14.95 24.78 -44.97
N ALA A 168 14.51 25.79 -44.22
CA ALA A 168 15.03 26.06 -42.87
C ALA A 168 14.32 25.24 -41.78
N ALA A 169 13.05 24.89 -41.99
CA ALA A 169 12.23 24.16 -41.02
C ALA A 169 12.66 22.67 -40.86
N SER A 170 13.25 22.06 -41.90
CA SER A 170 13.70 20.66 -41.83
C SER A 170 14.98 20.48 -41.01
N ALA A 171 15.89 21.46 -41.04
CA ALA A 171 17.11 21.44 -40.22
C ALA A 171 16.80 21.65 -38.73
N ALA A 172 15.90 22.60 -38.42
CA ALA A 172 15.44 22.80 -37.04
C ALA A 172 14.66 21.59 -36.50
N ALA A 173 13.83 20.94 -37.33
CA ALA A 173 13.10 19.74 -36.93
C ALA A 173 14.03 18.54 -36.65
N MET A 174 15.12 18.37 -37.41
CA MET A 174 16.12 17.32 -37.16
C MET A 174 16.92 17.57 -35.87
N VAL A 175 17.28 18.82 -35.58
CA VAL A 175 17.96 19.19 -34.32
C VAL A 175 17.01 19.05 -33.12
N CYS A 176 15.75 19.45 -33.25
CA CYS A 176 14.74 19.25 -32.22
C CYS A 176 14.42 17.76 -32.01
N LEU A 177 14.33 16.96 -33.07
CA LEU A 177 14.12 15.52 -32.95
C LEU A 177 15.35 14.82 -32.34
N GLY A 178 16.56 15.28 -32.66
CA GLY A 178 17.79 14.81 -32.02
C GLY A 178 17.86 15.14 -30.52
N LEU A 179 17.44 16.34 -30.12
CA LEU A 179 17.34 16.75 -28.71
C LEU A 179 16.21 16.01 -27.95
N VAL A 180 15.07 15.77 -28.61
CA VAL A 180 13.96 15.00 -28.03
C VAL A 180 14.36 13.52 -27.86
N LEU A 181 14.99 12.91 -28.86
CA LEU A 181 15.47 11.53 -28.77
C LEU A 181 16.62 11.38 -27.75
N SER A 182 17.53 12.34 -27.67
CA SER A 182 18.63 12.36 -26.69
C SER A 182 18.17 12.59 -25.25
N THR A 183 16.97 13.14 -25.03
CA THR A 183 16.37 13.30 -23.69
C THR A 183 15.43 12.15 -23.32
N THR A 184 14.97 11.35 -24.29
CA THR A 184 14.18 10.13 -24.00
C THR A 184 15.01 8.95 -23.51
N THR A 185 16.34 8.97 -23.67
CA THR A 185 17.24 8.04 -22.95
C THR A 185 17.34 8.35 -21.45
N LEU A 186 16.87 9.52 -21.00
CA LEU A 186 16.71 9.88 -19.58
C LEU A 186 15.29 9.60 -19.06
N ARG A 187 14.43 8.97 -19.88
CA ARG A 187 13.03 8.68 -19.54
C ARG A 187 12.67 7.20 -19.61
N HIS A 188 13.65 6.31 -19.46
CA HIS A 188 13.39 5.17 -18.59
C HIS A 188 13.29 5.76 -17.19
N GLY A 189 12.06 6.00 -16.72
CA GLY A 189 11.83 6.09 -15.29
C GLY A 189 12.53 4.90 -14.64
N PRO A 190 13.04 5.02 -13.41
CA PRO A 190 13.74 3.91 -12.81
C PRO A 190 12.78 2.71 -12.87
N GLU A 191 13.12 1.69 -13.66
CA GLU A 191 13.13 0.38 -13.05
C GLU A 191 13.89 0.62 -11.76
N VAL A 192 13.13 0.73 -10.69
CA VAL A 192 13.67 0.82 -9.35
C VAL A 192 14.44 -0.47 -9.23
N ASN A 193 15.73 -0.36 -9.57
CA ASN A 193 16.74 -1.33 -9.25
C ASN A 193 16.81 -1.27 -7.74
N TYR A 194 15.89 -1.98 -7.10
CA TYR A 194 15.96 -2.32 -5.70
C TYR A 194 17.20 -3.18 -5.59
N ALA A 195 18.34 -2.53 -5.31
CA ALA A 195 19.63 -3.12 -5.01
C ALA A 195 19.76 -4.57 -5.51
N SER A 196 19.99 -4.74 -6.82
CA SER A 196 20.30 -6.01 -7.49
C SER A 196 20.02 -7.26 -6.65
N LEU A 197 18.74 -7.62 -6.52
CA LEU A 197 18.34 -8.93 -5.99
C LEU A 197 18.52 -9.97 -7.09
N ASP A 198 19.76 -10.17 -7.54
CA ASP A 198 20.16 -11.29 -8.37
C ASP A 198 20.31 -12.53 -7.48
N SER A 199 19.17 -13.00 -6.95
CA SER A 199 19.07 -14.23 -6.15
C SER A 199 17.89 -15.10 -6.60
N GLY A 200 17.45 -14.99 -7.86
CA GLY A 200 16.44 -15.88 -8.46
C GLY A 200 14.97 -15.59 -8.14
N LEU A 201 14.66 -14.50 -7.42
CA LEU A 201 13.30 -14.14 -7.00
C LEU A 201 12.34 -13.86 -8.17
N SER A 202 12.83 -13.33 -9.29
CA SER A 202 12.00 -12.97 -10.44
C SER A 202 11.47 -14.18 -11.22
N SER A 203 12.13 -15.33 -11.13
CA SER A 203 11.75 -16.55 -11.87
C SER A 203 10.83 -17.48 -11.07
N GLY A 204 10.86 -17.41 -9.74
CA GLY A 204 10.06 -18.28 -8.86
C GLY A 204 8.59 -17.88 -8.73
N ALA A 205 8.27 -16.59 -8.87
CA ALA A 205 6.90 -16.09 -8.68
C ALA A 205 5.90 -16.65 -9.72
N ASP A 206 6.37 -16.93 -10.94
CA ASP A 206 5.53 -17.49 -12.01
C ASP A 206 5.41 -19.02 -11.91
N ASN A 207 6.44 -19.71 -11.40
CA ASN A 207 6.45 -21.18 -11.30
C ASN A 207 5.67 -21.74 -10.08
N VAL A 208 5.61 -21.00 -8.98
CA VAL A 208 4.86 -21.42 -7.78
C VAL A 208 3.34 -21.49 -8.05
N VAL A 209 2.82 -20.63 -8.93
CA VAL A 209 1.40 -20.63 -9.31
C VAL A 209 1.07 -21.80 -10.23
N ALA A 210 2.02 -22.23 -11.09
CA ALA A 210 1.82 -23.36 -11.98
C ALA A 210 1.67 -24.69 -11.18
N LEU A 211 2.47 -24.89 -10.13
CA LEU A 211 2.47 -26.14 -9.36
C LEU A 211 1.21 -26.38 -8.50
N ALA A 212 0.47 -25.32 -8.16
CA ALA A 212 -0.81 -25.43 -7.46
C ALA A 212 -1.96 -25.91 -8.37
N THR A 213 -1.75 -25.95 -9.69
CA THR A 213 -2.79 -26.25 -10.67
C THR A 213 -3.04 -27.75 -10.87
N GLU A 214 -2.10 -28.63 -10.52
CA GLU A 214 -2.18 -30.05 -10.88
C GLU A 214 -2.92 -30.97 -9.89
N LYS A 215 -3.51 -30.45 -8.82
CA LYS A 215 -4.37 -31.28 -7.93
C LYS A 215 -5.78 -30.73 -7.78
N SER A 216 -6.39 -30.35 -8.90
CA SER A 216 -7.84 -30.14 -8.99
C SER A 216 -8.56 -31.48 -9.19
N ALA A 217 -8.69 -32.26 -8.13
CA ALA A 217 -9.65 -33.35 -8.08
C ALA A 217 -11.04 -32.75 -7.80
N ALA A 218 -11.90 -32.81 -8.82
CA ALA A 218 -13.36 -32.64 -8.81
C ALA A 218 -13.97 -31.96 -7.55
N GLN A 219 -14.16 -30.64 -7.61
CA GLN A 219 -15.00 -29.94 -6.65
C GLN A 219 -16.47 -29.94 -7.12
N PRO A 220 -17.44 -30.23 -6.24
CA PRO A 220 -18.86 -30.17 -6.60
C PRO A 220 -19.29 -28.71 -6.76
N GLU A 221 -20.11 -28.43 -7.77
CA GLU A 221 -20.73 -27.12 -7.98
C GLU A 221 -21.44 -26.65 -6.69
N ARG A 222 -20.90 -25.61 -6.05
CA ARG A 222 -21.54 -24.95 -4.92
C ARG A 222 -22.34 -23.76 -5.45
N ASN A 223 -23.61 -24.00 -5.73
CA ASN A 223 -24.56 -22.94 -6.03
C ASN A 223 -24.79 -22.08 -4.78
N LEU A 224 -24.48 -20.79 -4.90
CA LEU A 224 -24.71 -19.79 -3.86
C LEU A 224 -26.17 -19.33 -3.94
N TYR A 225 -27.01 -19.79 -3.01
CA TYR A 225 -28.35 -19.25 -2.83
C TYR A 225 -28.30 -18.01 -1.95
N ILE A 226 -28.37 -16.84 -2.57
CA ILE A 226 -28.58 -15.58 -1.85
C ILE A 226 -30.10 -15.43 -1.63
N ALA A 227 -30.56 -15.69 -0.41
CA ALA A 227 -31.92 -15.37 -0.01
C ALA A 227 -32.04 -13.85 0.15
N VAL A 228 -32.63 -13.18 -0.85
CA VAL A 228 -33.04 -11.78 -0.73
C VAL A 228 -34.40 -11.78 -0.02
N PRO A 229 -34.53 -11.22 1.20
CA PRO A 229 -35.80 -11.15 1.88
C PRO A 229 -36.78 -10.25 1.12
N ALA A 230 -38.06 -10.58 1.15
CA ALA A 230 -39.10 -9.77 0.53
C ALA A 230 -39.19 -8.40 1.23
N PRO A 231 -39.49 -7.31 0.50
CA PRO A 231 -39.51 -5.95 1.05
C PRO A 231 -40.52 -5.72 2.21
N ALA A 232 -41.41 -6.67 2.49
CA ALA A 232 -42.32 -6.63 3.62
C ALA A 232 -41.64 -6.90 4.98
N ASP A 233 -40.50 -7.59 5.01
CA ASP A 233 -39.79 -7.98 6.25
C ASP A 233 -38.72 -6.95 6.67
N ALA A 234 -38.55 -5.87 5.91
CA ALA A 234 -37.54 -4.83 6.15
C ALA A 234 -38.03 -3.66 7.04
N LEU A 235 -39.25 -3.74 7.58
CA LEU A 235 -39.85 -2.71 8.44
C LEU A 235 -39.94 -3.19 9.88
N ALA A 236 -38.84 -3.09 10.63
CA ALA A 236 -38.90 -3.08 12.08
C ALA A 236 -39.37 -1.70 12.53
N VAL A 237 -40.61 -1.59 13.03
CA VAL A 237 -41.09 -0.39 13.73
C VAL A 237 -40.38 -0.35 15.08
N VAL A 238 -39.40 0.57 15.21
CA VAL A 238 -38.75 0.85 16.49
C VAL A 238 -39.60 1.88 17.24
N ASP A 239 -40.26 1.43 18.30
CA ASP A 239 -41.02 2.30 19.20
C ASP A 239 -40.07 3.18 20.02
N THR A 240 -40.10 4.49 19.81
CA THR A 240 -39.10 5.45 20.34
C THR A 240 -39.49 6.07 21.69
N ALA A 241 -40.43 5.47 22.43
CA ALA A 241 -41.04 6.16 23.58
C ALA A 241 -40.46 5.85 24.97
N THR A 242 -39.53 4.91 25.16
CA THR A 242 -38.97 4.66 26.52
C THR A 242 -37.50 4.25 26.50
N ALA A 243 -36.63 5.08 27.08
CA ALA A 243 -35.22 4.77 27.29
C ALA A 243 -35.04 3.90 28.55
N PRO A 244 -34.28 2.79 28.50
CA PRO A 244 -33.84 2.08 29.70
C PRO A 244 -32.69 2.85 30.37
N THR A 245 -32.81 3.10 31.67
CA THR A 245 -31.77 3.70 32.50
C THR A 245 -30.55 2.75 32.60
N PRO A 246 -29.33 3.18 32.26
CA PRO A 246 -28.13 2.40 32.52
C PRO A 246 -27.76 2.40 34.01
N PRO A 247 -27.15 1.33 34.54
CA PRO A 247 -26.68 1.29 35.92
C PRO A 247 -25.55 2.31 36.17
N ALA A 248 -25.59 2.92 37.35
CA ALA A 248 -24.67 3.96 37.78
C ALA A 248 -23.21 3.47 37.83
N VAL A 249 -22.36 4.08 37.01
CA VAL A 249 -20.90 4.01 37.11
C VAL A 249 -20.43 5.28 37.83
N GLN A 250 -19.62 5.09 38.87
CA GLN A 250 -19.08 6.16 39.71
C GLN A 250 -18.24 7.16 38.91
N PRO A 251 -18.23 8.46 39.29
CA PRO A 251 -17.64 9.51 38.48
C PRO A 251 -16.11 9.46 38.54
N VAL A 252 -15.48 9.12 37.40
CA VAL A 252 -14.12 9.57 37.12
C VAL A 252 -14.22 11.00 36.62
N ASN A 253 -13.53 11.91 37.31
CA ASN A 253 -13.46 13.35 37.02
C ASN A 253 -13.32 13.63 35.52
N SER A 254 -14.45 13.94 34.89
CA SER A 254 -14.49 14.42 33.51
C SER A 254 -14.15 15.90 33.54
N VAL A 255 -12.89 16.20 33.25
CA VAL A 255 -12.48 17.54 32.85
C VAL A 255 -13.25 17.85 31.57
N VAL A 256 -14.16 18.83 31.65
CA VAL A 256 -14.78 19.47 30.50
C VAL A 256 -13.66 19.85 29.53
N PRO A 257 -13.60 19.32 28.29
CA PRO A 257 -12.62 19.79 27.33
C PRO A 257 -13.02 21.23 26.97
N GLY A 258 -12.32 22.19 27.56
CA GLY A 258 -12.37 23.58 27.15
C GLY A 258 -12.12 23.65 25.64
N ARG A 259 -12.98 24.39 24.95
CA ARG A 259 -12.92 24.64 23.51
C ARG A 259 -11.50 25.05 23.13
N VAL A 260 -10.73 24.15 22.50
CA VAL A 260 -9.37 24.46 22.08
C VAL A 260 -9.45 25.53 20.98
N PRO A 261 -8.75 26.68 21.11
CA PRO A 261 -8.80 27.73 20.11
C PRO A 261 -8.24 27.22 18.78
N LEU A 262 -9.03 27.41 17.72
CA LEU A 262 -8.61 27.10 16.35
C LEU A 262 -7.50 28.06 15.94
N ARG A 263 -6.44 27.54 15.35
CA ARG A 263 -5.31 28.31 14.84
C ARG A 263 -5.00 27.89 13.41
N ILE A 264 -4.37 28.79 12.67
CA ILE A 264 -3.84 28.51 11.33
C ILE A 264 -2.38 28.96 11.34
N ASN A 265 -1.47 28.02 11.18
CA ASN A 265 -0.04 28.27 11.10
C ASN A 265 0.59 27.33 10.07
N ASP A 266 1.35 27.88 9.13
CA ASP A 266 1.97 27.09 8.07
C ASP A 266 3.07 26.14 8.56
N SER A 267 3.65 26.39 9.74
CA SER A 267 4.65 25.51 10.37
C SER A 267 4.05 24.31 11.11
N ASP A 268 2.72 24.15 11.13
CA ASP A 268 2.08 23.01 11.78
C ASP A 268 2.10 21.75 10.91
N PRO A 269 2.48 20.59 11.48
CA PRO A 269 2.51 19.34 10.74
C PRO A 269 1.12 18.74 10.50
N PHE A 270 0.09 19.14 11.24
CA PHE A 270 -1.27 18.60 11.05
C PHE A 270 -2.24 19.66 10.56
N ILE A 271 -3.10 19.28 9.61
CA ILE A 271 -4.21 20.08 9.10
C ILE A 271 -5.54 19.36 9.37
N ILE A 272 -6.58 20.14 9.68
CA ILE A 272 -7.93 19.62 9.91
C ILE A 272 -8.75 19.84 8.65
N VAL A 273 -8.90 18.77 7.87
CA VAL A 273 -9.48 18.79 6.53
C VAL A 273 -10.99 18.62 6.63
N VAL A 274 -11.72 19.45 5.88
CA VAL A 274 -13.19 19.43 5.79
C VAL A 274 -13.68 18.92 4.43
N ALA A 275 -12.85 19.01 3.38
CA ALA A 275 -13.14 18.47 2.06
C ALA A 275 -11.84 18.17 1.28
N SER A 276 -11.89 17.19 0.37
CA SER A 276 -10.82 16.86 -0.58
C SER A 276 -11.38 16.91 -1.99
N LEU A 277 -10.78 17.71 -2.88
CA LEU A 277 -11.33 18.03 -4.21
C LEU A 277 -10.27 17.80 -5.29
N ALA A 278 -10.71 17.47 -6.51
CA ALA A 278 -9.81 17.06 -7.60
C ALA A 278 -9.13 18.24 -8.31
N THR A 279 -9.71 19.45 -8.23
CA THR A 279 -9.21 20.63 -8.95
C THR A 279 -9.20 21.87 -8.04
N PRO A 280 -8.31 22.85 -8.32
CA PRO A 280 -8.23 24.07 -7.52
C PRO A 280 -9.50 24.93 -7.65
N ALA A 281 -10.14 24.93 -8.83
CA ALA A 281 -11.39 25.65 -9.08
C ALA A 281 -12.54 25.11 -8.21
N GLN A 282 -12.61 23.79 -8.00
CA GLN A 282 -13.60 23.18 -7.11
C GLN A 282 -13.35 23.54 -5.65
N ALA A 283 -12.09 23.55 -5.21
CA ALA A 283 -11.72 23.96 -3.85
C ALA A 283 -12.12 25.42 -3.57
N GLN A 284 -11.83 26.31 -4.51
CA GLN A 284 -12.22 27.72 -4.39
C GLN A 284 -13.74 27.90 -4.39
N LYS A 285 -14.46 27.17 -5.24
CA LYS A 285 -15.93 27.16 -5.26
C LYS A 285 -16.51 26.69 -3.92
N TYR A 286 -15.95 25.61 -3.33
CA TYR A 286 -16.38 25.10 -2.03
C TYR A 286 -16.22 26.13 -0.91
N ILE A 287 -15.09 26.85 -0.87
CA ILE A 287 -14.85 27.92 0.11
C ILE A 287 -15.86 29.06 -0.06
N THR A 288 -16.17 29.42 -1.31
CA THR A 288 -17.11 30.49 -1.64
C THR A 288 -18.55 30.12 -1.27
N GLU A 289 -18.97 28.88 -1.55
CA GLU A 289 -20.30 28.36 -1.20
C GLU A 289 -20.53 28.25 0.31
N LYS A 290 -19.48 27.91 1.08
CA LYS A 290 -19.56 27.86 2.55
C LYS A 290 -19.47 29.22 3.21
N GLY A 291 -18.96 30.25 2.52
CA GLY A 291 -18.87 31.62 3.01
C GLY A 291 -17.98 31.77 4.25
N ASP A 292 -17.08 30.82 4.50
CA ASP A 292 -16.26 30.75 5.71
C ASP A 292 -14.84 31.23 5.42
N THR A 293 -14.51 32.43 5.92
CA THR A 293 -13.21 33.09 5.67
C THR A 293 -12.03 32.40 6.35
N SER A 294 -12.27 31.43 7.24
CA SER A 294 -11.20 30.64 7.87
C SER A 294 -10.74 29.45 7.02
N LEU A 295 -11.46 29.10 5.94
CA LEU A 295 -11.08 27.97 5.11
C LEU A 295 -9.94 28.34 4.17
N ARG A 296 -8.96 27.43 4.06
CA ARG A 296 -7.86 27.49 3.09
C ARG A 296 -7.74 26.14 2.41
N TYR A 297 -7.06 26.07 1.27
CA TYR A 297 -6.76 24.80 0.62
C TYR A 297 -5.25 24.60 0.45
N VAL A 298 -4.83 23.34 0.39
CA VAL A 298 -3.46 22.92 0.10
C VAL A 298 -3.48 21.75 -0.88
N GLU A 299 -2.54 21.72 -1.81
CA GLU A 299 -2.37 20.60 -2.73
C GLU A 299 -1.54 19.50 -2.06
N MET A 300 -2.09 18.28 -2.03
CA MET A 300 -1.47 17.11 -1.42
C MET A 300 -1.92 15.83 -2.15
N ASP A 301 -0.98 14.98 -2.52
CA ASP A 301 -1.24 13.68 -3.15
C ASP A 301 -2.12 13.75 -4.42
N GLY A 302 -1.99 14.84 -5.20
CA GLY A 302 -2.81 15.09 -6.39
C GLY A 302 -4.25 15.57 -6.11
N PHE A 303 -4.57 15.87 -4.84
CA PHE A 303 -5.86 16.43 -4.43
C PHE A 303 -5.68 17.79 -3.74
N TYR A 304 -6.74 18.60 -3.78
CA TYR A 304 -6.84 19.89 -3.12
C TYR A 304 -7.64 19.73 -1.83
N ARG A 305 -6.93 19.66 -0.70
CA ARG A 305 -7.51 19.49 0.63
C ARG A 305 -7.87 20.85 1.21
N VAL A 306 -9.17 21.09 1.42
CA VAL A 306 -9.70 22.27 2.10
C VAL A 306 -9.66 22.02 3.60
N TYR A 307 -9.00 22.88 4.36
CA TYR A 307 -8.81 22.76 5.80
C TYR A 307 -9.27 24.01 6.56
N ALA A 308 -9.73 23.81 7.79
CA ALA A 308 -10.28 24.88 8.64
C ALA A 308 -9.32 25.35 9.74
N ALA A 309 -8.36 24.52 10.13
CA ALA A 309 -7.37 24.82 11.17
C ALA A 309 -6.15 23.88 11.07
N THR A 310 -5.09 24.23 11.80
CA THR A 310 -3.86 23.45 11.90
C THR A 310 -3.56 23.07 13.36
N ALA A 311 -2.76 22.02 13.57
CA ALA A 311 -2.40 21.53 14.90
C ALA A 311 -0.93 21.08 14.98
N ARG A 312 -0.34 21.25 16.17
CA ARG A 312 1.06 20.86 16.47
C ARG A 312 1.23 19.36 16.73
N SER A 313 0.16 18.69 17.12
CA SER A 313 0.17 17.28 17.50
C SER A 313 -1.17 16.62 17.17
N SER A 314 -1.14 15.30 17.03
CA SER A 314 -2.35 14.49 16.78
C SER A 314 -3.38 14.62 17.89
N VAL A 315 -2.94 14.75 19.15
CA VAL A 315 -3.82 14.93 20.32
C VAL A 315 -4.54 16.28 20.26
N SER A 316 -3.82 17.37 20.00
CA SER A 316 -4.42 18.70 19.86
C SER A 316 -5.31 18.80 18.63
N GLY A 317 -4.96 18.12 17.53
CA GLY A 317 -5.76 18.07 16.30
C GLY A 317 -7.11 17.37 16.51
N ARG A 318 -7.12 16.21 17.18
CA ARG A 318 -8.37 15.50 17.53
C ARG A 318 -9.26 16.32 18.46
N ALA A 319 -8.68 17.00 19.45
CA ALA A 319 -9.44 17.89 20.32
C ALA A 319 -10.04 19.08 19.55
N ALA A 320 -9.32 19.64 18.58
CA ALA A 320 -9.82 20.72 17.73
C ALA A 320 -10.90 20.27 16.73
N ILE A 321 -10.91 19.00 16.29
CA ILE A 321 -12.00 18.43 15.48
C ILE A 321 -13.32 18.49 16.25
N ALA A 322 -13.31 18.17 17.55
CA ALA A 322 -14.51 18.25 18.38
C ALA A 322 -15.10 19.68 18.44
N SER A 323 -14.24 20.71 18.40
CA SER A 323 -14.67 22.12 18.38
C SER A 323 -15.39 22.53 17.09
N ILE A 324 -15.11 21.87 15.96
CA ILE A 324 -15.70 22.18 14.64
C ILE A 324 -16.73 21.14 14.17
N ALA A 325 -16.89 20.02 14.88
CA ALA A 325 -17.76 18.91 14.49
C ALA A 325 -19.22 19.35 14.26
N ALA A 326 -19.71 20.36 14.98
CA ALA A 326 -21.05 20.91 14.78
C ALA A 326 -21.22 21.63 13.42
N LYS A 327 -20.14 22.21 12.88
CA LYS A 327 -20.14 22.91 11.58
C LYS A 327 -19.68 21.99 10.43
N TYR A 328 -18.75 21.09 10.71
CA TYR A 328 -18.15 20.16 9.76
C TYR A 328 -18.11 18.75 10.38
N PRO A 329 -19.20 17.97 10.31
CA PRO A 329 -19.28 16.65 10.93
C PRO A 329 -18.35 15.62 10.25
N SER A 330 -17.94 15.88 9.01
CA SER A 330 -17.01 15.05 8.24
C SER A 330 -15.55 15.47 8.37
N ALA A 331 -15.20 16.33 9.33
CA ALA A 331 -13.83 16.80 9.48
C ALA A 331 -12.90 15.70 10.00
N TRP A 332 -11.71 15.58 9.42
CA TRP A 332 -10.68 14.62 9.85
C TRP A 332 -9.30 15.27 9.97
N LEU A 333 -8.38 14.58 10.63
CA LEU A 333 -6.99 15.03 10.78
C LEU A 333 -6.12 14.45 9.68
N CYS A 334 -5.30 15.29 9.04
CA CYS A 334 -4.33 14.90 8.03
C CYS A 334 -2.95 15.46 8.40
N LEU A 335 -1.90 14.67 8.19
CA LEU A 335 -0.51 15.11 8.31
C LEU A 335 -0.13 15.79 6.99
N ARG A 336 0.39 17.02 7.06
CA ARG A 336 0.87 17.84 5.92
C ARG A 336 2.19 17.31 5.37
#